data_AF-A0A3C0GTD8-F1
#
_entry.id   AF-A0A3C0GTD8-F1
#
_cell.length_a   1.000
_cell.length_b   1.000
_cell.length_c   1.000
_cell.angle_alpha   90.00
_cell.angle_beta   90.00
_cell.angle_gamma   90.00
#
_symmetry.space_group_name_H-M   'P 1'
#
loop_
_entity.id
_entity.type
_entity.pdbx_description
1 polymer ?
#
loop_
_entity_poly.entity_id
_entity_poly.type
_entity_poly.pdbx_seq_one_letter_code
_entity_poly.pdbx_strand_id
1 'polypeptide(L)'
;ARVLDLFAGSGALGLEAVSRGAGQATLVERDAALARQLRESVARLGAEGQVQVLQADALQWLGQAPAGQADIVFVDPPFAAGLWAQVLAGLGPHLAADAWLYLECPADQVPAVPAPWLLHREGGTREVRFALYRRAAATLSPDHNT
;
A
#
# COMPACT_ATOMS: atom_id res chain seq x y z
N ALA A 1 -5.46 0.27 12.97
CA ALA A 1 -5.35 0.35 11.50
C ALA A 1 -4.72 -0.93 10.95
N ARG A 2 -5.17 -1.39 9.78
CA ARG A 2 -4.59 -2.46 8.96
C ARG A 2 -3.80 -1.83 7.83
N VAL A 3 -2.56 -2.26 7.65
CA VAL A 3 -1.61 -1.69 6.69
C VAL A 3 -1.34 -2.69 5.58
N LEU A 4 -1.27 -2.20 4.35
CA LEU A 4 -0.80 -2.95 3.19
C LEU A 4 0.42 -2.25 2.59
N ASP A 5 1.52 -2.96 2.46
CA ASP A 5 2.73 -2.48 1.79
C ASP A 5 2.99 -3.36 0.57
N LEU A 6 2.78 -2.81 -0.63
CA LEU A 6 2.79 -3.59 -1.88
C LEU A 6 4.20 -3.82 -2.45
N PHE A 7 5.19 -3.07 -1.98
CA PHE A 7 6.57 -3.12 -2.47
C PHE A 7 7.51 -3.02 -1.27
N ALA A 8 7.38 -3.97 -0.35
CA ALA A 8 7.86 -3.80 1.01
C ALA A 8 9.38 -3.61 1.10
N GLY A 9 10.18 -4.24 0.24
CA GLY A 9 11.63 -4.18 0.28
C GLY A 9 12.17 -4.60 1.65
N SER A 10 12.74 -3.64 2.38
CA SER A 10 13.22 -3.83 3.76
C SER A 10 12.10 -3.90 4.81
N GLY A 11 10.87 -3.54 4.44
CA GLY A 11 9.70 -3.45 5.30
C GLY A 11 9.63 -2.18 6.15
N ALA A 12 10.46 -1.17 5.89
CA ALA A 12 10.59 0.01 6.74
C ALA A 12 9.24 0.70 7.02
N LEU A 13 8.43 0.96 5.99
CA LEU A 13 7.14 1.64 6.14
C LEU A 13 6.12 0.79 6.92
N GLY A 14 5.93 -0.46 6.50
CA GLY A 14 4.99 -1.35 7.16
C GLY A 14 5.35 -1.68 8.62
N LEU A 15 6.63 -1.90 8.92
CA LEU A 15 7.11 -2.15 10.30
C LEU A 15 6.99 -0.90 11.17
N GLU A 16 7.34 0.27 10.64
CA GLU A 16 7.18 1.54 11.35
C GLU A 16 5.70 1.81 11.67
N ALA A 17 4.79 1.48 10.75
CA ALA A 17 3.37 1.63 10.99
C ALA A 17 2.88 0.76 12.18
N VAL A 18 3.37 -0.47 12.29
CA VAL A 18 3.07 -1.37 13.43
C VAL A 18 3.69 -0.83 14.72
N SER A 19 4.93 -0.37 14.68
CA SER A 19 5.60 0.30 15.82
C SER A 19 4.80 1.51 16.34
N ARG A 20 4.12 2.22 15.42
CA ARG A 20 3.25 3.37 15.74
C ARG A 20 1.81 3.02 16.08
N GLY A 21 1.49 1.73 16.23
CA GLY A 21 0.18 1.26 16.70
C GLY A 21 -0.78 0.76 15.61
N ALA A 22 -0.32 0.52 14.39
CA ALA A 22 -1.09 -0.31 13.46
C ALA A 22 -1.21 -1.74 14.04
N GLY A 23 -2.41 -2.31 14.00
CA GLY A 23 -2.67 -3.62 14.61
C GLY A 23 -2.25 -4.78 13.73
N GLN A 24 -2.20 -4.58 12.40
CA GLN A 24 -1.77 -5.57 11.43
C GLN A 24 -1.08 -4.90 10.25
N ALA A 25 -0.08 -5.57 9.67
CA ALA A 25 0.53 -5.20 8.40
C ALA A 25 0.71 -6.42 7.49
N THR A 26 0.32 -6.28 6.22
CA THR A 26 0.63 -7.22 5.14
C THR A 26 1.73 -6.60 4.28
N LEU A 27 2.87 -7.25 4.20
CA LEU A 27 4.04 -6.80 3.44
C LEU A 27 4.24 -7.72 2.24
N VAL A 28 4.12 -7.20 1.03
CA VAL A 28 4.31 -7.92 -0.24
C VAL A 28 5.68 -7.59 -0.80
N GLU A 29 6.50 -8.61 -1.03
CA GLU A 29 7.84 -8.47 -1.60
C GLU A 29 8.07 -9.54 -2.67
N ARG A 30 8.60 -9.15 -3.83
CA ARG A 30 8.82 -10.06 -4.95
C ARG A 30 10.13 -10.84 -4.81
N ASP A 31 11.19 -10.17 -4.38
CA ASP A 31 12.51 -10.75 -4.24
C ASP A 31 12.56 -11.73 -3.05
N ALA A 32 12.95 -12.98 -3.33
CA ALA A 32 12.95 -14.03 -2.33
C ALA A 32 13.97 -13.79 -1.20
N ALA A 33 15.12 -13.15 -1.51
CA ALA A 33 16.14 -12.85 -0.52
C ALA A 33 15.69 -11.72 0.41
N LEU A 34 15.12 -10.64 -0.14
CA LEU A 34 14.53 -9.55 0.65
C LEU A 34 13.35 -10.05 1.50
N ALA A 35 12.44 -10.84 0.93
CA ALA A 35 11.32 -11.41 1.68
C ALA A 35 11.79 -12.29 2.85
N ARG A 36 12.89 -13.05 2.67
CA ARG A 36 13.50 -13.82 3.77
C ARG A 36 14.09 -12.92 4.85
N GLN A 37 14.87 -11.92 4.48
CA GLN A 37 15.46 -10.95 5.42
C GLN A 37 14.40 -10.16 6.19
N LEU A 38 13.29 -9.84 5.51
CA LEU A 38 12.14 -9.18 6.11
C LEU A 38 11.47 -10.08 7.15
N ARG A 39 11.24 -11.38 6.85
CA ARG A 39 10.73 -12.35 7.83
C ARG A 39 11.64 -12.49 9.05
N GLU A 40 12.95 -12.56 8.84
CA GLU A 40 13.92 -12.60 9.94
C GLU A 40 13.86 -11.32 10.81
N SER A 41 13.63 -10.17 10.18
CA SER A 41 13.48 -8.90 10.89
C SER A 41 12.18 -8.83 11.69
N VAL A 42 11.06 -9.30 11.11
CA VAL A 42 9.78 -9.45 11.83
C VAL A 42 9.94 -10.34 13.05
N ALA A 43 10.61 -11.50 12.91
CA ALA A 43 10.83 -12.43 14.01
C ALA A 43 11.71 -11.84 15.11
N ARG A 44 12.80 -11.16 14.73
CA ARG A 44 13.67 -10.48 15.69
C ARG A 44 12.95 -9.39 16.49
N LEU A 45 11.93 -8.77 15.90
CA LEU A 45 11.09 -7.75 16.55
C LEU A 45 9.92 -8.35 17.35
N GLY A 46 9.71 -9.68 17.32
CA GLY A 46 8.56 -10.33 17.95
C GLY A 46 7.22 -9.92 17.33
N ALA A 47 7.24 -9.52 16.06
CA ALA A 47 6.09 -8.94 15.38
C ALA A 47 5.33 -9.96 14.51
N GLU A 48 5.64 -11.26 14.59
CA GLU A 48 5.02 -12.29 13.74
C GLU A 48 3.50 -12.38 13.91
N GLY A 49 2.97 -12.01 15.09
CA GLY A 49 1.53 -11.98 15.35
C GLY A 49 0.79 -10.79 14.71
N GLN A 50 1.53 -9.76 14.28
CA GLN A 50 0.98 -8.53 13.71
C GLN A 50 1.37 -8.36 12.23
N VAL A 51 2.48 -8.95 11.79
CA VAL A 51 3.05 -8.73 10.46
C VAL A 51 3.08 -10.01 9.65
N GLN A 52 2.43 -9.98 8.50
CA GLN A 52 2.46 -11.04 7.51
C GLN A 52 3.37 -10.64 6.34
N VAL A 53 4.35 -11.48 6.02
CA VAL A 53 5.26 -11.26 4.88
C VAL A 53 4.95 -12.24 3.75
N LEU A 54 4.48 -11.71 2.63
CA LEU A 54 4.10 -12.45 1.43
C LEU A 54 5.19 -12.29 0.36
N GLN A 55 5.75 -13.41 -0.07
CA GLN A 55 6.66 -13.41 -1.22
C GLN A 55 5.82 -13.52 -2.49
N ALA A 56 5.55 -12.41 -3.17
CA ALA A 56 4.73 -12.37 -4.38
C ALA A 56 5.03 -11.12 -5.20
N ASP A 57 4.70 -11.17 -6.50
CA ASP A 57 4.59 -9.96 -7.30
C ASP A 57 3.32 -9.20 -6.90
N ALA A 58 3.44 -7.88 -6.71
CA ALA A 58 2.36 -7.04 -6.22
C ALA A 58 1.11 -7.07 -7.10
N LEU A 59 1.28 -7.05 -8.44
CA LEU A 59 0.16 -7.05 -9.38
C LEU A 59 -0.51 -8.43 -9.42
N GLN A 60 0.28 -9.50 -9.41
CA GLN A 60 -0.26 -10.86 -9.32
C GLN A 60 -1.04 -11.07 -8.02
N TRP A 61 -0.49 -10.59 -6.91
CA TRP A 61 -1.13 -10.66 -5.60
C TRP A 61 -2.44 -9.87 -5.58
N LEU A 62 -2.46 -8.64 -6.08
CA LEU A 62 -3.68 -7.82 -6.16
C LEU A 62 -4.80 -8.50 -6.97
N GLY A 63 -4.44 -9.25 -8.01
CA GLY A 63 -5.39 -9.98 -8.86
C GLY A 63 -5.93 -11.28 -8.28
N GLN A 64 -5.29 -11.84 -7.24
CA GLN A 64 -5.63 -13.15 -6.67
C GLN A 64 -6.06 -13.09 -5.20
N ALA A 65 -5.61 -12.07 -4.47
CA ALA A 65 -5.89 -11.93 -3.06
C ALA A 65 -7.40 -11.72 -2.83
N PRO A 66 -7.94 -12.29 -1.74
CA PRO A 66 -9.32 -12.01 -1.36
C PRO A 66 -9.49 -10.53 -1.05
N ALA A 67 -10.73 -10.04 -1.17
CA ALA A 67 -11.06 -8.68 -0.79
C ALA A 67 -10.63 -8.40 0.66
N GLY A 68 -10.00 -7.24 0.85
CA GLY A 68 -9.38 -6.81 2.10
C GLY A 68 -9.98 -5.50 2.60
N GLN A 69 -9.54 -5.08 3.77
CA GLN A 69 -9.92 -3.79 4.36
C GLN A 69 -8.67 -3.10 4.91
N ALA A 70 -7.68 -2.84 4.06
CA ALA A 70 -6.54 -2.03 4.44
C ALA A 70 -6.99 -0.57 4.65
N ASP A 71 -6.63 -0.01 5.80
CA ASP A 71 -6.89 1.38 6.16
C ASP A 71 -5.81 2.31 5.60
N ILE A 72 -4.60 1.77 5.40
CA ILE A 72 -3.45 2.49 4.85
C ILE A 72 -2.76 1.57 3.85
N VAL A 73 -2.47 2.09 2.67
CA VAL A 73 -1.66 1.40 1.66
C VAL A 73 -0.42 2.22 1.29
N PHE A 74 0.73 1.56 1.25
CA PHE A 74 2.00 2.09 0.77
C PHE A 74 2.30 1.56 -0.64
N VAL A 75 2.58 2.47 -1.57
CA VAL A 75 2.90 2.18 -2.97
C VAL A 75 4.19 2.90 -3.34
N ASP A 76 5.30 2.18 -3.24
CA ASP A 76 6.64 2.62 -3.66
C ASP A 76 7.27 1.58 -4.60
N PRO A 77 6.77 1.44 -5.84
CA PRO A 77 7.32 0.47 -6.78
C PRO A 77 8.73 0.88 -7.22
N PRO A 78 9.58 -0.09 -7.60
CA PRO A 78 10.89 0.22 -8.15
C PRO A 78 10.76 1.15 -9.36
N PHE A 79 11.59 2.20 -9.38
CA PHE A 79 11.60 3.21 -10.43
C PHE A 79 11.73 2.57 -11.84
N ALA A 80 11.08 3.18 -12.84
CA ALA A 80 11.00 2.75 -14.25
C ALA A 80 10.04 1.60 -14.60
N ALA A 81 9.28 1.04 -13.66
CA ALA A 81 8.44 -0.13 -13.96
C ALA A 81 7.03 0.20 -14.51
N GLY A 82 6.61 1.48 -14.55
CA GLY A 82 5.30 1.88 -15.08
C GLY A 82 4.11 1.23 -14.35
N LEU A 83 4.30 0.82 -13.09
CA LEU A 83 3.35 -0.04 -12.37
C LEU A 83 2.22 0.72 -11.69
N TRP A 84 2.38 2.02 -11.41
CA TRP A 84 1.41 2.80 -10.62
C TRP A 84 -0.01 2.69 -11.17
N ALA A 85 -0.23 2.82 -12.47
CA ALA A 85 -1.56 2.74 -13.06
C ALA A 85 -2.24 1.38 -12.81
N GLN A 86 -1.49 0.29 -12.96
CA GLN A 86 -1.99 -1.07 -12.75
C GLN A 86 -2.24 -1.35 -11.26
N VAL A 87 -1.35 -0.88 -10.39
CA VAL A 87 -1.51 -0.97 -8.93
C VAL A 87 -2.77 -0.23 -8.50
N LEU A 88 -2.90 1.05 -8.89
CA LEU A 88 -4.05 1.89 -8.53
C LEU A 88 -5.38 1.29 -8.99
N ALA A 89 -5.41 0.67 -10.17
CA ALA A 89 -6.59 -0.03 -10.68
C ALA A 89 -6.94 -1.29 -9.86
N GLY A 90 -5.92 -2.03 -9.39
CA GLY A 90 -6.10 -3.26 -8.62
C GLY A 90 -6.42 -3.06 -7.14
N LEU A 91 -6.20 -1.86 -6.59
CA LEU A 91 -6.33 -1.60 -5.15
C LEU A 91 -7.77 -1.66 -4.60
N GLY A 92 -8.77 -1.30 -5.40
CA GLY A 92 -10.15 -1.06 -4.93
C GLY A 92 -10.73 -2.14 -4.00
N PRO A 93 -10.64 -3.44 -4.35
CA PRO A 93 -11.15 -4.55 -3.53
C PRO A 93 -10.41 -4.78 -2.20
N HIS A 94 -9.22 -4.22 -2.02
CA HIS A 94 -8.34 -4.46 -0.87
C HIS A 94 -8.43 -3.38 0.20
N LEU A 95 -9.17 -2.31 -0.07
CA LEU A 95 -9.16 -1.09 0.72
C LEU A 95 -10.45 -0.86 1.48
N ALA A 96 -10.30 -0.33 2.70
CA ALA A 96 -11.40 0.26 3.45
C ALA A 96 -12.02 1.46 2.69
N ALA A 97 -13.22 1.86 3.08
CA ALA A 97 -13.98 2.91 2.40
C ALA A 97 -13.29 4.30 2.49
N ASP A 98 -12.60 4.58 3.58
CA ASP A 98 -11.90 5.83 3.87
C ASP A 98 -10.37 5.66 3.93
N ALA A 99 -9.85 4.64 3.23
CA ALA A 99 -8.45 4.28 3.23
C ALA A 99 -7.52 5.43 2.80
N TRP A 100 -6.31 5.41 3.34
CA TRP A 100 -5.21 6.28 2.96
C TRP A 100 -4.29 5.59 1.97
N LEU A 101 -3.82 6.33 0.98
CA LEU A 101 -2.82 5.89 0.01
C LEU A 101 -1.60 6.80 0.12
N TYR A 102 -0.47 6.22 0.49
CA TYR A 102 0.84 6.85 0.32
C TYR A 102 1.46 6.34 -0.97
N LEU A 103 1.90 7.27 -1.81
CA LEU A 103 2.53 7.00 -3.09
C LEU A 103 3.86 7.73 -3.15
N GLU A 104 4.91 7.01 -3.55
CA GLU A 104 6.22 7.57 -3.88
C GLU A 104 6.54 7.34 -5.36
N CYS A 105 7.17 8.34 -5.99
CA CYS A 105 7.50 8.32 -7.41
C CYS A 105 8.67 9.27 -7.72
N PRO A 106 9.37 9.10 -8.86
CA PRO A 106 10.33 10.08 -9.34
C PRO A 106 9.66 11.43 -9.59
N ALA A 107 10.38 12.52 -9.31
CA ALA A 107 9.82 13.87 -9.45
C ALA A 107 9.38 14.22 -10.88
N ASP A 108 9.96 13.57 -11.88
CA ASP A 108 9.66 13.73 -13.31
C ASP A 108 8.58 12.74 -13.83
N GLN A 109 8.14 11.79 -13.01
CA GLN A 109 7.20 10.72 -13.39
C GLN A 109 6.04 10.61 -12.40
N VAL A 110 5.31 11.72 -12.23
CA VAL A 110 4.15 11.77 -11.35
C VAL A 110 2.99 10.97 -11.97
N PRO A 111 2.51 9.89 -11.32
CA PRO A 111 1.42 9.10 -11.87
C PRO A 111 0.09 9.84 -11.78
N ALA A 112 -0.76 9.64 -12.78
CA ALA A 112 -2.15 10.06 -12.70
C ALA A 112 -2.89 9.19 -11.67
N VAL A 113 -3.41 9.82 -10.62
CA VAL A 113 -4.22 9.13 -9.60
C VAL A 113 -5.69 9.43 -9.86
N PRO A 114 -6.49 8.44 -10.32
CA PRO A 114 -7.89 8.68 -10.65
C PRO A 114 -8.76 8.83 -9.40
N ALA A 115 -9.99 9.34 -9.58
CA ALA A 115 -11.03 9.22 -8.56
C ALA A 115 -11.19 7.74 -8.14
N PRO A 116 -11.54 7.44 -6.87
CA PRO A 116 -12.02 8.35 -5.83
C PRO A 116 -10.92 8.96 -4.94
N TRP A 117 -9.65 8.95 -5.36
CA TRP A 117 -8.56 9.49 -4.54
C TRP A 117 -8.53 11.01 -4.53
N LEU A 118 -8.48 11.59 -3.34
CA LEU A 118 -8.34 13.02 -3.13
C LEU A 118 -6.96 13.31 -2.53
N LEU A 119 -6.18 14.17 -3.19
CA LEU A 119 -4.88 14.58 -2.68
C LEU A 119 -5.05 15.29 -1.33
N HIS A 120 -4.38 14.78 -0.31
CA HIS A 120 -4.41 15.35 1.04
C HIS A 120 -3.14 16.12 1.36
N ARG A 121 -1.97 15.55 1.04
CA ARG A 121 -0.67 16.20 1.16
C ARG A 121 0.28 15.70 0.08
N GLU A 122 1.21 16.55 -0.35
CA GLU A 122 2.34 16.17 -1.18
C GLU A 122 3.60 16.87 -0.71
N GLY A 123 4.74 16.30 -1.09
CA GLY A 123 6.07 16.85 -0.84
C GLY A 123 7.09 16.14 -1.71
N GLY A 124 8.36 16.52 -1.56
CA GLY A 124 9.42 15.89 -2.33
C GLY A 124 10.72 16.67 -2.29
N THR A 125 11.71 16.09 -2.97
CA THR A 125 13.00 16.68 -3.28
C THR A 125 13.09 16.92 -4.79
N ARG A 126 14.28 17.20 -5.33
CA ARG A 126 14.49 17.31 -6.79
C ARG A 126 14.32 15.99 -7.52
N GLU A 127 14.50 14.86 -6.83
CA GLU A 127 14.57 13.54 -7.45
C GLU A 127 13.32 12.70 -7.15
N VAL A 128 12.70 12.91 -6.00
CA VAL A 128 11.59 12.10 -5.49
C VAL A 128 10.41 12.99 -5.12
N ARG A 129 9.20 12.55 -5.43
CA ARG A 129 7.95 13.11 -4.92
C ARG A 129 7.17 12.05 -4.17
N PHE A 130 6.60 12.44 -3.05
CA PHE A 130 5.66 11.64 -2.29
C PHE A 130 4.32 12.36 -2.18
N ALA A 131 3.25 11.60 -2.18
CA ALA A 131 1.90 12.11 -2.04
C ALA A 131 1.06 11.19 -1.16
N LEU A 132 0.25 11.81 -0.31
CA LEU A 132 -0.72 11.18 0.56
C LEU A 132 -2.11 11.54 0.05
N TYR A 133 -2.88 10.51 -0.30
CA TYR A 133 -4.25 10.61 -0.77
C TYR A 133 -5.20 10.01 0.26
N ARG A 134 -6.41 10.55 0.31
CA ARG A 134 -7.53 9.96 1.06
C ARG A 134 -8.57 9.47 0.06
N ARG A 135 -9.05 8.24 0.23
CA ARG A 135 -10.17 7.72 -0.54
C ARG A 135 -11.43 8.49 -0.17
N ALA A 136 -12.10 9.09 -1.16
CA ALA A 136 -13.44 9.60 -0.94
C ALA A 136 -14.34 8.41 -0.62
N ALA A 137 -14.97 8.43 0.56
CA ALA A 137 -16.00 7.46 0.87
C ALA A 137 -17.05 7.55 -0.23
N ALA A 138 -17.34 6.43 -0.88
CA ALA A 138 -18.49 6.38 -1.77
C ALA A 138 -19.67 6.81 -0.92
N THR A 139 -20.28 7.95 -1.26
CA THR A 139 -21.56 8.33 -0.70
C THR A 139 -22.50 7.23 -1.16
N LEU A 140 -22.79 6.26 -0.29
CA LEU A 140 -23.95 5.40 -0.46
C LEU A 140 -25.10 6.36 -0.70
N SER A 141 -25.58 6.46 -1.94
CA SER A 141 -26.89 7.03 -2.17
C SER A 141 -27.83 6.06 -1.46
N PRO A 142 -28.53 6.47 -0.38
CA PRO A 142 -29.73 5.74 -0.03
C PRO A 142 -30.68 5.91 -1.22
N ASP A 143 -31.50 4.90 -1.45
CA ASP A 143 -32.62 4.88 -2.41
C ASP A 143 -32.31 4.22 -3.77
N HIS A 144 -32.73 2.96 -3.90
CA HIS A 144 -34.01 2.69 -4.57
C HIS A 144 -34.63 1.41 -3.99
N ASN A 145 -35.64 1.60 -3.14
CA ASN A 145 -36.71 0.64 -2.92
C ASN A 145 -37.75 0.85 -4.03
N THR A 146 -37.93 -0.10 -4.93
CA THR A 146 -39.23 -0.38 -5.57
C THR A 146 -39.30 -1.85 -5.92
#